data_AF-G2DZD7-F1
#
_entry.id   AF-G2DZD7-F1
#
_cell.length_a   1.000
_cell.length_b   1.000
_cell.length_c   1.000
_cell.angle_alpha   90.00
_cell.angle_beta   90.00
_cell.angle_gamma   90.00
#
_symmetry.space_group_name_H-M   'P 1'
#
loop_
_entity.id
_entity.type
_entity.pdbx_description
1 polymer ?
#
loop_
_entity_poly.entity_id
_entity_poly.type
_entity_poly.pdbx_seq_one_letter_code
_entity_poly.pdbx_strand_id
1 'polypeptide(L)'
;MNQVSKIQRRRRLLLCLALICLPMVMNAAWAHKVLLGLWPDGSDIEGELGFSNGDMAAPGTLVEVLGPDGEPIGETRVTEEGLFRFTPTRSVPHTFRANLGAGHVAKASLPMDEMPKIRDSGTPSGDAASVESQAVVPVSAERPADAPTLDPTALEMLIAEAVRREVKPLRRELSALKEKIGFQQVLGGLGYIAGISGLLFFVYARRS
;
A
#
# COMPACT_ATOMS: atom_id res chain seq x y z
N MET A 1 -10.88 -67.30 9.00
CA MET A 1 -10.51 -65.91 8.65
C MET A 1 -10.38 -65.10 9.95
N ASN A 2 -9.15 -64.93 10.43
CA ASN A 2 -8.80 -64.75 11.85
C ASN A 2 -9.15 -63.37 12.43
N GLN A 3 -9.63 -63.35 13.67
CA GLN A 3 -9.92 -62.13 14.45
C GLN A 3 -8.76 -61.12 14.44
N VAL A 4 -7.52 -61.62 14.41
CA VAL A 4 -6.28 -60.82 14.33
C VAL A 4 -6.23 -59.94 13.07
N SER A 5 -6.67 -60.45 11.90
CA SER A 5 -6.66 -59.67 10.65
C SER A 5 -7.74 -58.58 10.62
N LYS A 6 -8.86 -58.79 11.33
CA LYS A 6 -9.91 -57.77 11.50
C LYS A 6 -9.43 -56.62 12.40
N ILE A 7 -8.71 -56.94 13.48
CA ILE A 7 -8.14 -55.96 14.40
C ILE A 7 -7.05 -55.12 13.70
N GLN A 8 -6.16 -55.75 12.92
CA GLN A 8 -5.16 -55.04 12.14
C GLN A 8 -5.76 -54.11 11.07
N ARG A 9 -6.83 -54.52 10.37
CA ARG A 9 -7.52 -53.65 9.40
C ARG A 9 -8.17 -52.44 10.08
N ARG A 10 -8.82 -52.63 11.23
CA ARG A 10 -9.41 -51.51 12.00
C ARG A 10 -8.35 -50.53 12.49
N ARG A 11 -7.21 -51.01 12.98
CA ARG A 11 -6.06 -50.16 13.36
C ARG A 11 -5.51 -49.35 12.19
N ARG A 12 -5.33 -49.97 11.02
CA ARG A 12 -4.87 -49.26 9.80
C ARG A 12 -5.88 -48.22 9.34
N LEU A 13 -7.16 -48.54 9.37
CA LEU A 13 -8.23 -47.60 9.00
C LEU A 13 -8.26 -46.39 9.96
N LEU A 14 -8.14 -46.64 11.27
CA LEU A 14 -8.07 -45.58 12.29
C LEU A 14 -6.81 -44.72 12.14
N LEU A 15 -5.66 -45.33 11.82
CA LEU A 15 -4.41 -44.59 11.54
C LEU A 15 -4.52 -43.73 10.29
N CYS A 16 -5.09 -44.25 9.20
CA CYS A 16 -5.32 -43.46 7.98
C CYS A 16 -6.32 -42.33 8.23
N LEU A 17 -7.41 -42.58 8.97
CA LEU A 17 -8.40 -41.56 9.32
C LEU A 17 -7.76 -40.47 10.20
N ALA A 18 -6.95 -40.86 11.19
CA ALA A 18 -6.20 -39.92 12.02
C ALA A 18 -5.20 -39.09 11.20
N LEU A 19 -4.49 -39.69 10.24
CA LEU A 19 -3.57 -38.97 9.36
C LEU A 19 -4.29 -37.96 8.45
N ILE A 20 -5.49 -38.29 7.97
CA ILE A 20 -6.32 -37.42 7.12
C ILE A 20 -6.98 -36.30 7.92
N CYS A 21 -7.36 -36.55 9.18
CA CYS A 21 -7.96 -35.55 10.05
C CYS A 21 -6.93 -34.61 10.70
N LEU A 22 -5.67 -35.04 10.85
CA LEU A 22 -4.58 -34.23 11.43
C LEU A 22 -4.40 -32.84 10.77
N PRO A 23 -4.42 -32.68 9.43
CA PRO A 23 -4.34 -31.36 8.80
C PRO A 23 -5.61 -30.51 9.00
N MET A 24 -6.76 -31.08 9.36
CA MET A 24 -7.98 -30.29 9.60
C MET A 24 -7.97 -29.58 10.97
N VAL A 25 -7.08 -29.99 11.88
CA VAL A 25 -6.87 -29.34 13.19
C VAL A 25 -5.77 -28.27 13.14
N MET A 26 -5.04 -28.18 12.02
CA MET A 26 -4.17 -27.04 11.76
C MET A 26 -5.07 -25.84 11.46
N ASN A 27 -5.34 -25.03 12.49
CA ASN A 27 -6.06 -23.76 12.38
C ASN A 27 -5.54 -22.98 11.16
N ALA A 28 -6.46 -22.41 10.39
CA ALA A 28 -6.12 -21.38 9.42
C ALA A 28 -5.28 -20.34 10.17
N ALA A 29 -3.99 -20.23 9.82
CA ALA A 29 -3.17 -19.15 10.32
C ALA A 29 -3.82 -17.87 9.81
N TRP A 30 -4.53 -17.17 10.70
CA TRP A 30 -5.01 -15.82 10.45
C TRP A 30 -3.78 -14.92 10.45
N ALA A 31 -3.01 -15.00 9.36
CA ALA A 31 -1.96 -14.06 9.07
C ALA A 31 -2.66 -12.73 8.75
N HIS A 32 -2.70 -11.83 9.74
CA HIS A 32 -3.10 -10.46 9.52
C HIS A 32 -2.16 -9.88 8.48
N LYS A 33 -2.71 -9.51 7.32
CA LYS A 33 -1.92 -9.01 6.21
C LYS A 33 -1.39 -7.64 6.60
N VAL A 34 -0.08 -7.42 6.50
CA VAL A 34 0.49 -6.09 6.66
C VAL A 34 0.08 -5.25 5.46
N LEU A 35 -0.40 -4.05 5.74
CA LEU A 35 -0.78 -3.04 4.77
C LEU A 35 0.28 -1.93 4.81
N LEU A 36 0.79 -1.58 3.63
CA LEU A 36 1.67 -0.44 3.42
C LEU A 36 1.05 0.43 2.32
N GLY A 37 0.50 1.57 2.71
CA GLY A 37 -0.02 2.59 1.82
C GLY A 37 1.03 3.67 1.57
N LEU A 38 1.03 4.23 0.36
CA LEU A 38 1.94 5.31 -0.05
C LEU A 38 1.17 6.34 -0.88
N TRP A 39 1.49 7.61 -0.70
CA TRP A 39 0.96 8.70 -1.53
C TRP A 39 1.93 9.88 -1.56
N PRO A 40 1.96 10.63 -2.68
CA PRO A 40 2.69 11.88 -2.73
C PRO A 40 1.97 12.96 -1.90
N ASP A 41 2.75 13.73 -1.16
CA ASP A 41 2.31 14.93 -0.46
C ASP A 41 3.27 16.09 -0.71
N GLY A 42 2.95 16.93 -1.70
CA GLY A 42 3.82 18.04 -2.09
C GLY A 42 5.17 17.55 -2.61
N SER A 43 6.25 17.88 -1.90
CA SER A 43 7.61 17.39 -2.16
C SER A 43 7.93 16.05 -1.50
N ASP A 44 7.06 15.60 -0.60
CA ASP A 44 7.28 14.43 0.24
C ASP A 44 6.44 13.24 -0.23
N ILE A 45 6.76 12.08 0.29
CA ILE A 45 5.96 10.86 0.22
C ILE A 45 5.52 10.56 1.64
N GLU A 46 4.22 10.47 1.84
CA GLU A 46 3.63 10.00 3.08
C GLU A 46 3.15 8.56 2.90
N GLY A 47 3.22 7.76 3.95
CA GLY A 47 2.69 6.41 3.95
C GLY A 47 2.12 6.01 5.30
N GLU A 48 1.37 4.91 5.28
CA GLU A 48 0.74 4.31 6.46
C GLU A 48 1.11 2.83 6.51
N LEU A 49 1.48 2.37 7.69
CA LEU A 49 1.87 0.99 7.94
C LEU A 49 1.01 0.42 9.08
N GLY A 50 0.29 -0.66 8.77
CA GLY A 50 -0.59 -1.31 9.73
C GLY A 50 -0.98 -2.72 9.29
N PHE A 51 -2.03 -3.25 9.89
CA PHE A 51 -2.56 -4.59 9.66
C PHE A 51 -4.00 -4.51 9.15
N SER A 52 -4.44 -5.54 8.41
CA SER A 52 -5.79 -5.58 7.85
C SER A 52 -6.93 -5.61 8.88
N ASN A 53 -6.64 -5.85 10.16
CA ASN A 53 -7.61 -5.75 11.26
C ASN A 53 -7.76 -4.33 11.83
N GLY A 54 -6.98 -3.36 11.34
CA GLY A 54 -6.99 -1.97 11.81
C GLY A 54 -5.90 -1.63 12.84
N ASP A 55 -5.10 -2.59 13.30
CA ASP A 55 -3.96 -2.30 14.17
C ASP A 55 -2.87 -1.56 13.40
N MET A 56 -2.27 -0.54 13.99
CA MET A 56 -1.14 0.18 13.39
C MET A 56 0.20 -0.48 13.74
N ALA A 57 1.20 -0.28 12.89
CA ALA A 57 2.55 -0.71 13.19
C ALA A 57 3.11 0.04 14.40
N ALA A 58 4.01 -0.60 15.15
CA ALA A 58 4.59 -0.01 16.34
C ALA A 58 5.34 1.30 16.00
N PRO A 59 5.25 2.33 16.84
CA PRO A 59 6.00 3.57 16.64
C PRO A 59 7.51 3.28 16.59
N GLY A 60 8.23 3.97 15.71
CA GLY A 60 9.66 3.76 15.47
C GLY A 60 10.00 2.59 14.54
N THR A 61 9.02 1.83 14.06
CA THR A 61 9.23 0.77 13.05
C THR A 61 9.98 1.34 11.84
N LEU A 62 11.05 0.67 11.43
CA LEU A 62 11.89 1.07 10.31
C LEU A 62 11.19 0.77 8.98
N VAL A 63 11.14 1.79 8.11
CA VAL A 63 10.74 1.66 6.71
C VAL A 63 11.96 1.97 5.86
N GLU A 64 12.49 0.97 5.19
CA GLU A 64 13.60 1.09 4.25
C GLU A 64 13.07 1.59 2.91
N VAL A 65 13.81 2.49 2.28
CA VAL A 65 13.51 3.02 0.96
C VAL A 65 14.57 2.53 0.01
N LEU A 66 14.14 1.75 -0.99
CA LEU A 66 14.99 1.08 -1.97
C LEU A 66 14.81 1.73 -3.33
N GLY A 67 15.91 1.86 -4.07
CA GLY A 67 15.90 2.26 -5.47
C GLY A 67 15.52 1.13 -6.42
N PRO A 68 15.59 1.38 -7.73
CA PRO A 68 15.14 0.42 -8.76
C PRO A 68 15.94 -0.88 -8.78
N ASP A 69 17.21 -0.86 -8.38
CA ASP A 69 18.09 -2.04 -8.36
C ASP A 69 18.05 -2.77 -6.99
N GLY A 70 17.20 -2.31 -6.08
CA GLY A 70 17.07 -2.83 -4.72
C GLY A 70 18.12 -2.29 -3.75
N GLU A 71 18.89 -1.27 -4.15
CA GLU A 71 19.84 -0.58 -3.31
C GLU A 71 19.14 0.33 -2.30
N PRO A 72 19.60 0.41 -1.04
CA PRO A 72 19.02 1.34 -0.08
C PRO A 72 19.37 2.78 -0.43
N ILE A 73 18.33 3.61 -0.63
CA ILE A 73 18.45 5.04 -0.95
C ILE A 73 17.98 5.94 0.18
N GLY A 74 17.37 5.36 1.23
CA GLY A 74 16.99 6.08 2.43
C GLY A 74 16.25 5.22 3.44
N GLU A 75 15.87 5.84 4.54
CA GLU A 75 15.06 5.22 5.59
C GLU A 75 14.13 6.26 6.23
N THR A 76 13.03 5.78 6.79
CA THR A 76 12.11 6.58 7.61
C THR A 76 11.52 5.72 8.72
N ARG A 77 10.81 6.33 9.66
CA ARG A 77 10.24 5.66 10.83
C ARG A 77 8.77 5.99 10.98
N VAL A 78 8.02 4.99 11.42
CA VAL A 78 6.59 5.10 11.71
C VAL A 78 6.35 5.93 12.98
N THR A 79 5.36 6.81 12.95
CA THR A 79 4.90 7.66 14.06
C THR A 79 3.92 6.92 14.98
N GLU A 80 3.40 7.59 15.99
CA GLU A 80 2.37 7.02 16.87
C GLU A 80 1.06 6.72 16.15
N GLU A 81 0.73 7.44 15.07
CA GLU A 81 -0.48 7.20 14.27
C GLU A 81 -0.32 6.11 13.19
N GLY A 82 0.81 5.41 13.14
CA GLY A 82 1.07 4.43 12.08
C GLY A 82 1.50 5.06 10.74
N LEU A 83 1.79 6.38 10.72
CA LEU A 83 2.18 7.13 9.53
C LEU A 83 3.72 7.26 9.43
N PHE A 84 4.24 7.53 8.24
CA PHE A 84 5.62 7.94 8.05
C PHE A 84 5.74 8.92 6.89
N ARG A 85 6.86 9.64 6.83
CA ARG A 85 7.15 10.61 5.76
C ARG A 85 8.57 10.45 5.26
N PHE A 86 8.76 10.61 3.96
CA PHE A 86 10.04 10.54 3.28
C PHE A 86 10.15 11.60 2.20
N THR A 87 11.21 12.40 2.21
CA THR A 87 11.49 13.39 1.17
C THR A 87 12.47 12.80 0.15
N PRO A 88 12.05 12.53 -1.09
CA PRO A 88 12.94 11.96 -2.12
C PRO A 88 14.08 12.91 -2.48
N THR A 89 15.29 12.36 -2.55
CA THR A 89 16.48 13.10 -3.02
C THR A 89 16.86 12.75 -4.46
N ARG A 90 16.26 11.71 -5.04
CA ARG A 90 16.50 11.23 -6.40
C ARG A 90 15.17 11.04 -7.12
N SER A 91 15.10 11.37 -8.41
CA SER A 91 13.90 11.14 -9.23
C SER A 91 14.00 9.77 -9.91
N VAL A 92 13.91 8.71 -9.11
CA VAL A 92 13.96 7.30 -9.54
C VAL A 92 12.80 6.54 -8.90
N PRO A 93 12.38 5.35 -9.37
CA PRO A 93 11.33 4.59 -8.69
C PRO A 93 11.74 4.23 -7.25
N HIS A 94 10.85 4.46 -6.28
CA HIS A 94 11.10 4.14 -4.87
C HIS A 94 10.24 2.94 -4.46
N THR A 95 10.87 1.96 -3.81
CA THR A 95 10.21 0.84 -3.15
C THR A 95 10.40 0.93 -1.65
N PHE A 96 9.30 1.09 -0.93
CA PHE A 96 9.27 1.12 0.53
C PHE A 96 9.09 -0.31 1.04
N ARG A 97 9.90 -0.69 2.03
CA ARG A 97 9.89 -2.00 2.65
C ARG A 97 9.90 -1.87 4.16
N ALA A 98 9.00 -2.58 4.82
CA ALA A 98 8.96 -2.65 6.29
C ALA A 98 8.88 -4.10 6.75
N ASN A 99 9.56 -4.42 7.85
CA ASN A 99 9.54 -5.74 8.47
C ASN A 99 9.04 -5.62 9.91
N LEU A 100 7.87 -6.20 10.17
CA LEU A 100 7.19 -6.18 11.47
C LEU A 100 7.45 -7.48 12.26
N GLY A 101 8.35 -8.35 11.79
CA GLY A 101 8.72 -9.60 12.43
C GLY A 101 7.78 -10.77 12.11
N ALA A 102 8.17 -11.99 12.49
CA ALA A 102 7.40 -13.22 12.27
C ALA A 102 6.94 -13.45 10.81
N GLY A 103 7.68 -12.93 9.82
CA GLY A 103 7.34 -13.04 8.40
C GLY A 103 6.42 -11.93 7.86
N HIS A 104 6.01 -10.97 8.70
CA HIS A 104 5.20 -9.82 8.33
C HIS A 104 6.06 -8.75 7.63
N VAL A 105 6.33 -8.95 6.34
CA VAL A 105 7.07 -8.00 5.51
C VAL A 105 6.12 -7.35 4.50
N ALA A 106 6.04 -6.04 4.50
CA ALA A 106 5.31 -5.27 3.49
C ALA A 106 6.26 -4.60 2.51
N LYS A 107 5.82 -4.52 1.24
CA LYS A 107 6.47 -3.76 0.19
C LYS A 107 5.44 -2.99 -0.62
N ALA A 108 5.74 -1.74 -0.92
CA ALA A 108 4.92 -0.91 -1.80
C ALA A 108 5.84 0.03 -2.59
N SER A 109 5.41 0.41 -3.79
CA SER A 109 6.17 1.31 -4.65
C SER A 109 5.22 2.37 -5.21
N LEU A 110 5.70 3.59 -5.36
CA LEU A 110 5.01 4.63 -6.11
C LEU A 110 5.43 4.56 -7.58
N PRO A 111 4.48 4.61 -8.53
CA PRO A 111 4.83 4.69 -9.94
C PRO A 111 5.44 6.07 -10.26
N MET A 112 6.26 6.13 -11.32
CA MET A 112 7.07 7.31 -11.65
C MET A 112 6.25 8.57 -11.94
N ASP A 113 5.04 8.41 -12.46
CA ASP A 113 4.09 9.48 -12.75
C ASP A 113 3.49 10.12 -11.49
N GLU A 114 3.47 9.40 -10.37
CA GLU A 114 2.98 9.89 -9.07
C GLU A 114 4.11 10.41 -8.15
N MET A 115 5.37 10.36 -8.58
CA MET A 115 6.48 10.83 -7.75
C MET A 115 6.52 12.35 -7.59
N PRO A 116 6.86 12.87 -6.39
CA PRO A 116 7.09 14.29 -6.19
C PRO A 116 8.14 14.85 -7.16
N LYS A 117 7.85 16.01 -7.75
CA LYS A 117 8.83 16.75 -8.54
C LYS A 117 9.89 17.31 -7.61
N ILE A 118 11.10 16.76 -7.69
CA ILE A 118 12.26 17.32 -6.99
C ILE A 118 12.56 18.68 -7.62
N ARG A 119 12.30 19.76 -6.89
CA ARG A 119 12.81 21.08 -7.26
C ARG A 119 14.28 21.09 -6.89
N ASP A 120 15.14 21.19 -7.89
CA ASP A 120 16.56 21.43 -7.69
C ASP A 120 16.73 22.74 -6.90
N SER A 121 16.95 22.63 -5.59
CA SER A 121 17.32 23.76 -4.74
C SER A 121 18.81 24.07 -4.98
N GLY A 122 19.10 24.70 -6.12
CA GLY A 122 20.47 24.87 -6.57
C GLY A 122 20.70 25.93 -7.64
N THR A 123 20.12 27.13 -7.51
CA THR A 123 20.71 28.34 -8.11
C THR A 123 20.28 29.59 -7.34
N PRO A 124 21.16 30.24 -6.56
CA PRO A 124 20.93 31.61 -6.11
C PRO A 124 21.41 32.55 -7.23
N SER A 125 20.52 32.92 -8.15
CA SER A 125 20.73 34.15 -8.90
C SER A 125 20.36 35.31 -8.00
N GLY A 126 21.38 35.80 -7.28
CA GLY A 126 21.36 37.16 -6.78
C GLY A 126 21.23 38.12 -7.95
N ASP A 127 20.32 39.06 -7.82
CA ASP A 127 20.58 40.39 -8.33
C ASP A 127 20.06 41.39 -7.30
N ALA A 128 21.02 41.95 -6.56
CA ALA A 128 20.85 43.15 -5.80
C ALA A 128 21.45 44.28 -6.65
N ALA A 129 20.60 45.15 -7.19
CA ALA A 129 21.03 46.45 -7.67
C ALA A 129 19.99 47.50 -7.27
N SER A 130 20.50 48.45 -6.49
CA SER A 130 19.86 49.59 -5.84
C SER A 130 19.61 50.76 -6.82
N VAL A 131 18.93 51.80 -6.29
CA VAL A 131 18.92 53.25 -6.61
C VAL A 131 17.46 53.73 -6.84
N GLU A 132 16.75 54.23 -5.82
CA GLU A 132 16.79 55.56 -5.18
C GLU A 132 15.71 56.54 -5.71
N SER A 133 14.79 56.88 -4.80
CA SER A 133 14.11 58.15 -4.53
C SER A 133 14.00 59.24 -5.62
N GLN A 134 12.77 59.62 -6.01
CA GLN A 134 12.13 60.88 -5.54
C GLN A 134 10.71 61.09 -6.11
N ALA A 135 9.94 61.83 -5.31
CA ALA A 135 8.51 62.15 -5.35
C ALA A 135 7.95 62.75 -6.65
N VAL A 136 6.67 62.46 -6.95
CA VAL A 136 5.56 63.45 -6.92
C VAL A 136 4.19 62.76 -6.94
N VAL A 137 3.29 63.18 -6.06
CA VAL A 137 1.83 63.00 -6.12
C VAL A 137 1.24 64.02 -7.11
N PRO A 138 0.18 63.68 -7.87
CA PRO A 138 -1.15 64.18 -7.48
C PRO A 138 -2.35 63.23 -7.72
N VAL A 139 -3.27 63.27 -6.76
CA VAL A 139 -4.75 63.35 -6.84
C VAL A 139 -5.56 62.35 -7.69
N SER A 140 -6.36 61.58 -6.94
CA SER A 140 -7.71 61.04 -7.19
C SER A 140 -8.09 60.44 -8.55
N ALA A 141 -8.31 59.12 -8.53
CA ALA A 141 -9.56 58.52 -8.98
C ALA A 141 -9.79 57.20 -8.23
N GLU A 142 -10.72 57.24 -7.28
CA GLU A 142 -11.25 56.11 -6.55
C GLU A 142 -11.95 55.15 -7.54
N ARG A 143 -11.35 53.98 -7.76
CA ARG A 143 -11.96 52.86 -8.48
C ARG A 143 -12.03 51.69 -7.51
N PRO A 144 -13.22 51.20 -7.13
CA PRO A 144 -13.31 49.97 -6.36
C PRO A 144 -13.01 48.84 -7.34
N ALA A 145 -11.80 48.30 -7.26
CA ALA A 145 -11.43 47.06 -7.92
C ALA A 145 -10.61 46.23 -6.95
N ASP A 146 -11.17 46.00 -5.76
CA ASP A 146 -10.77 44.89 -4.91
C ASP A 146 -11.60 43.68 -5.34
N ALA A 147 -11.33 43.21 -6.56
CA ALA A 147 -11.60 41.83 -6.90
C ALA A 147 -10.43 41.04 -6.31
N PRO A 148 -10.65 40.00 -5.50
CA PRO A 148 -9.55 39.17 -5.04
C PRO A 148 -8.90 38.60 -6.29
N THR A 149 -7.70 39.07 -6.60
CA THR A 149 -6.82 38.38 -7.53
C THR A 149 -6.45 37.11 -6.81
N LEU A 150 -7.26 36.07 -7.01
CA LEU A 150 -6.99 34.74 -6.52
C LEU A 150 -5.64 34.36 -7.11
N ASP A 151 -4.59 34.34 -6.29
CA ASP A 151 -3.31 33.80 -6.67
C ASP A 151 -3.58 32.35 -7.13
N PRO A 152 -3.40 32.05 -8.43
CA PRO A 152 -3.74 30.74 -8.99
C PRO A 152 -2.99 29.63 -8.25
N THR A 153 -1.79 29.91 -7.74
CA THR A 153 -0.98 28.98 -6.96
C THR A 153 -1.61 28.62 -5.61
N ALA A 154 -2.11 29.63 -4.88
CA ALA A 154 -2.80 29.43 -3.61
C ALA A 154 -4.14 28.68 -3.79
N LEU A 155 -4.84 28.95 -4.89
CA LEU A 155 -6.08 28.26 -5.23
C LEU A 155 -5.81 26.79 -5.60
N GLU A 156 -4.76 26.50 -6.37
CA GLU A 156 -4.33 25.13 -6.67
C GLU A 156 -3.97 24.35 -5.39
N MET A 157 -3.27 24.97 -4.45
CA MET A 157 -2.96 24.35 -3.16
C MET A 157 -4.21 24.06 -2.32
N LEU A 158 -5.17 24.98 -2.27
CA LEU A 158 -6.45 24.78 -1.57
C LEU A 158 -7.29 23.66 -2.19
N ILE A 159 -7.33 23.60 -3.52
CA ILE A 159 -8.04 22.55 -4.26
C ILE A 159 -7.34 21.20 -4.06
N ALA A 160 -6.01 21.15 -4.16
CA ALA A 160 -5.24 19.93 -3.93
C ALA A 160 -5.46 19.39 -2.51
N GLU A 161 -5.53 20.28 -1.52
CA GLU A 161 -5.81 19.92 -0.13
C GLU A 161 -7.24 19.39 0.05
N ALA A 162 -8.24 20.08 -0.50
CA ALA A 162 -9.62 19.64 -0.44
C ALA A 162 -9.83 18.27 -1.12
N VAL A 163 -9.24 18.07 -2.30
CA VAL A 163 -9.30 16.81 -3.05
C VAL A 163 -8.57 15.70 -2.28
N ARG A 164 -7.39 15.95 -1.70
CA ARG A 164 -6.68 14.96 -0.87
C ARG A 164 -7.55 14.47 0.30
N ARG A 165 -8.22 15.39 0.99
CA ARG A 165 -9.08 15.06 2.13
C ARG A 165 -10.22 14.12 1.74
N GLU A 166 -10.78 14.29 0.55
CA GLU A 166 -11.89 13.45 0.07
C GLU A 166 -11.42 12.14 -0.59
N VAL A 167 -10.26 12.12 -1.24
CA VAL A 167 -9.75 10.92 -1.92
C VAL A 167 -9.14 9.91 -0.94
N LYS A 168 -8.59 10.36 0.19
CA LYS A 168 -7.99 9.48 1.23
C LYS A 168 -8.96 8.39 1.75
N PRO A 169 -10.21 8.70 2.16
CA PRO A 169 -11.16 7.66 2.58
C PRO A 169 -11.56 6.72 1.44
N LEU A 170 -11.76 7.23 0.22
CA LEU A 170 -12.16 6.41 -0.94
C LEU A 170 -11.10 5.36 -1.29
N ARG A 171 -9.82 5.70 -1.17
CA ARG A 171 -8.72 4.74 -1.42
C ARG A 171 -8.68 3.62 -0.39
N ARG A 172 -9.02 3.90 0.87
CA ARG A 172 -9.13 2.87 1.92
C ARG A 172 -10.22 1.87 1.57
N GLU A 173 -11.38 2.32 1.13
CA GLU A 173 -12.47 1.44 0.67
C GLU A 173 -12.08 0.60 -0.55
N LEU A 174 -11.37 1.18 -1.53
CA LEU A 174 -10.88 0.45 -2.70
C LEU A 174 -9.90 -0.66 -2.32
N SER A 175 -8.99 -0.40 -1.38
CA SER A 175 -8.04 -1.39 -0.89
C SER A 175 -8.75 -2.56 -0.19
N ALA A 176 -9.77 -2.27 0.62
CA ALA A 176 -10.60 -3.27 1.30
C ALA A 176 -11.43 -4.10 0.31
N LEU A 177 -11.96 -3.50 -0.76
CA LEU A 177 -12.71 -4.22 -1.81
C LEU A 177 -11.80 -5.14 -2.63
N LYS A 178 -10.58 -4.69 -2.96
CA LYS A 178 -9.60 -5.49 -3.70
C LYS A 178 -9.19 -6.76 -2.95
N GLU A 179 -9.18 -6.72 -1.61
CA GLU A 179 -8.88 -7.87 -0.77
C GLU A 179 -9.95 -8.97 -0.86
N LYS A 180 -11.24 -8.62 -0.84
CA LYS A 180 -12.35 -9.58 -0.96
C LYS A 180 -12.37 -10.31 -2.30
N ILE A 181 -12.05 -9.59 -3.39
CA ILE A 181 -12.04 -10.16 -4.74
C ILE A 181 -10.95 -11.23 -4.88
N GLY A 182 -9.77 -11.05 -4.25
CA GLY A 182 -8.67 -12.00 -4.36
C GLY A 182 -9.03 -13.42 -3.89
N PHE A 183 -9.68 -13.56 -2.73
CA PHE A 183 -10.02 -14.87 -2.16
C PHE A 183 -11.03 -15.63 -3.02
N GLN A 184 -12.08 -14.95 -3.49
CA GLN A 184 -13.13 -15.57 -4.30
C GLN A 184 -12.60 -16.06 -5.65
N GLN A 185 -11.64 -15.36 -6.25
CA GLN A 185 -11.01 -15.77 -7.51
C GLN A 185 -10.14 -17.01 -7.34
N VAL A 186 -9.36 -17.10 -6.26
CA VAL A 186 -8.56 -18.30 -5.96
C VAL A 186 -9.46 -19.51 -5.74
N LEU A 187 -10.52 -19.36 -4.94
CA LEU A 187 -11.46 -20.44 -4.67
C LEU A 187 -12.24 -20.86 -5.93
N GLY A 188 -12.64 -19.91 -6.76
CA GLY A 188 -13.29 -20.16 -8.05
C GLY A 188 -12.37 -20.90 -9.02
N GLY A 189 -11.10 -20.50 -9.13
CA GLY A 189 -10.10 -21.18 -9.95
C GLY A 189 -9.85 -22.62 -9.49
N LEU A 190 -9.75 -22.85 -8.19
CA LEU A 190 -9.58 -24.20 -7.63
C LEU A 190 -10.82 -25.08 -7.90
N GLY A 191 -12.02 -24.52 -7.74
CA GLY A 191 -13.28 -25.18 -8.07
C GLY A 191 -13.38 -25.57 -9.55
N TYR A 192 -12.89 -24.72 -10.45
CA TYR A 192 -12.85 -24.99 -11.89
C TYR A 192 -11.92 -26.17 -12.22
N ILE A 193 -10.70 -26.20 -11.67
CA ILE A 193 -9.74 -27.29 -11.87
C ILE A 193 -10.29 -28.60 -11.32
N ALA A 194 -10.82 -28.59 -10.09
CA ALA A 194 -11.40 -29.77 -9.47
C ALA A 194 -12.64 -30.26 -10.24
N GLY A 195 -13.48 -29.35 -10.73
CA GLY A 195 -14.68 -29.65 -11.50
C GLY A 195 -14.36 -30.33 -12.84
N ILE A 196 -13.44 -29.78 -13.62
CA ILE A 196 -13.02 -30.38 -14.90
C ILE A 196 -12.34 -31.73 -14.66
N SER A 197 -11.41 -31.80 -13.70
CA SER A 197 -10.72 -33.04 -13.38
C SER A 197 -11.71 -34.13 -12.95
N GLY A 198 -12.67 -33.79 -12.09
CA GLY A 198 -13.73 -34.69 -11.66
C GLY A 198 -14.61 -35.18 -12.80
N LEU A 199 -14.98 -34.28 -13.72
CA LEU A 199 -15.75 -34.64 -14.92
C LEU A 199 -14.98 -35.60 -15.83
N LEU A 200 -13.68 -35.33 -16.06
CA LEU A 200 -12.81 -36.20 -16.85
C LEU A 200 -12.69 -37.60 -16.23
N PHE A 201 -12.46 -37.69 -14.92
CA PHE A 201 -12.40 -38.97 -14.21
C PHE A 201 -13.73 -39.73 -14.25
N PHE A 202 -14.86 -39.02 -14.12
CA PHE A 202 -16.19 -39.63 -14.21
C PHE A 202 -16.46 -40.24 -15.59
N VAL A 203 -16.10 -39.52 -16.66
CA VAL A 203 -16.23 -40.03 -18.03
C VAL A 203 -15.27 -41.20 -18.28
N TYR A 204 -14.04 -41.14 -17.77
CA TYR A 204 -13.06 -42.23 -17.90
C TYR A 204 -13.51 -43.50 -17.16
N ALA A 205 -14.02 -43.36 -15.94
CA ALA A 205 -14.55 -44.46 -15.13
C ALA A 205 -15.81 -45.10 -15.72
N ARG A 206 -16.51 -44.42 -16.65
CA ARG A 206 -17.64 -44.99 -17.42
C ARG A 206 -17.23 -45.66 -18.72
N ARG A 207 -16.01 -45.41 -19.21
CA ARG A 207 -15.45 -46.07 -20.41
C ARG A 207 -14.55 -47.26 -20.08
N SER A 208 -14.19 -47.43 -18.81
CA SER A 208 -13.47 -48.58 -18.26
C SER A 208 -14.46 -49.56 -17.62
#